data_AF-A0A967W537-F1
#
_entry.id   AF-A0A967W537-F1
#
_cell.length_a   1.000
_cell.length_b   1.000
_cell.length_c   1.000
_cell.angle_alpha   90.00
_cell.angle_beta   90.00
_cell.angle_gamma   90.00
#
_symmetry.space_group_name_H-M   'P 1'
#
loop_
_entity.id
_entity.type
_entity.pdbx_description
1 polymer ?
#
loop_
_entity_poly.entity_id
_entity_poly.type
_entity_poly.pdbx_seq_one_letter_code
_entity_poly.pdbx_strand_id
1 'polypeptide(L)'
;MSLFVLLFLVLYCERKHGEGKPLADYSEHRLPEPPSWAKQGVLYELYLRAFTEEGTFRAAIEKLDHLKKLGVDIIWLMPIYPIGEEGRKGRLGSPYAVKNFRSINPELGNEEDFRLLIDEIHKRQMKVLLDIVPNHAANDHPLIDAHPEWFMQDEDGNFIRVEEDWTDVIDFTYQNPQMRRYMKENLFYWVREFDIDGYRCDVAGMVPHDFWADVIPALREIKPDLFLLAEWEDP
;
A
#
# COMPACT_ATOMS: atom_id res chain seq x y z
N MET A 1 -20.92 45.95 -46.46
CA MET A 1 -21.31 44.64 -45.88
C MET A 1 -20.12 43.71 -45.99
N SER A 2 -19.31 43.60 -44.93
CA SER A 2 -18.24 42.59 -44.85
C SER A 2 -18.72 41.48 -43.93
N LEU A 3 -18.79 40.27 -44.46
CA LEU A 3 -19.19 39.06 -43.75
C LEU A 3 -17.92 38.41 -43.16
N PHE A 4 -17.79 38.40 -41.84
CA PHE A 4 -16.75 37.63 -41.14
C PHE A 4 -17.24 36.19 -40.97
N VAL A 5 -16.57 35.22 -41.59
CA VAL A 5 -16.80 33.79 -41.34
C VAL A 5 -15.81 33.36 -40.26
N LEU A 6 -16.32 33.10 -39.06
CA LEU A 6 -15.55 32.52 -37.95
C LEU A 6 -15.46 31.01 -38.18
N LEU A 7 -14.26 30.51 -38.49
CA LEU A 7 -13.99 29.08 -38.61
C LEU A 7 -13.75 28.51 -37.21
N PHE A 8 -14.74 27.81 -36.64
CA PHE A 8 -14.56 27.04 -35.41
C PHE A 8 -13.85 25.73 -35.74
N LEU A 9 -12.57 25.62 -35.36
CA LEU A 9 -11.84 24.35 -35.35
C LEU A 9 -12.24 23.57 -34.10
N VAL A 10 -13.09 22.56 -34.27
CA VAL A 10 -13.34 21.56 -33.22
C VAL A 10 -12.21 20.55 -33.28
N LEU A 11 -11.28 20.62 -32.33
CA LEU A 11 -10.29 19.56 -32.12
C LEU A 11 -11.02 18.36 -31.50
N TYR A 12 -11.38 17.40 -32.34
CA TYR A 12 -11.85 16.09 -31.92
C TYR A 12 -10.63 15.29 -31.43
N CYS A 13 -10.56 15.06 -30.12
CA CYS A 13 -9.59 14.15 -29.54
C CYS A 13 -10.14 12.73 -29.68
N GLU A 14 -9.61 11.95 -30.63
CA GLU A 14 -9.87 10.50 -30.65
C GLU A 14 -9.28 9.89 -29.38
N ARG A 15 -10.15 9.44 -28.46
CA ARG A 15 -9.73 8.50 -27.43
C ARG A 15 -9.27 7.24 -28.16
N LYS A 16 -7.96 6.99 -28.19
CA LYS A 16 -7.45 5.66 -28.49
C LYS A 16 -8.06 4.71 -27.48
N HIS A 17 -8.98 3.86 -27.92
CA HIS A 17 -9.33 2.66 -27.16
C HIS A 17 -8.03 1.88 -27.02
N GLY A 18 -7.53 1.76 -25.78
CA GLY A 18 -6.43 0.85 -25.49
C GLY A 18 -6.83 -0.53 -26.00
N GLU A 19 -5.94 -1.17 -26.75
CA GLU A 19 -6.09 -2.59 -27.07
C GLU A 19 -6.15 -3.32 -25.74
N GLY A 20 -7.34 -3.84 -25.40
CA GLY A 20 -7.55 -4.51 -24.11
C GLY A 20 -6.54 -5.63 -23.96
N LYS A 21 -5.75 -5.59 -22.89
CA LYS A 21 -4.92 -6.73 -22.51
C LYS A 21 -5.83 -7.97 -22.44
N PRO A 22 -5.41 -9.14 -22.95
CA PRO A 22 -6.16 -10.36 -22.75
C PRO A 22 -6.43 -10.54 -21.26
N LEU A 23 -7.70 -10.57 -20.86
CA LEU A 23 -8.07 -10.86 -19.47
C LEU A 23 -7.61 -12.28 -19.17
N ALA A 24 -6.71 -12.44 -18.21
CA ALA A 24 -6.37 -13.76 -17.70
C ALA A 24 -7.62 -14.39 -17.06
N ASP A 25 -7.76 -15.71 -17.18
CA ASP A 25 -8.88 -16.43 -16.61
C ASP A 25 -8.60 -16.77 -15.15
N TYR A 26 -9.22 -16.02 -14.25
CA TYR A 26 -9.12 -16.20 -12.79
C TYR A 26 -10.30 -17.01 -12.22
N SER A 27 -11.16 -17.60 -13.05
CA SER A 27 -12.39 -18.28 -12.58
C SER A 27 -12.15 -19.45 -11.62
N GLU A 28 -10.97 -20.10 -11.73
CA GLU A 28 -10.54 -21.17 -10.82
C GLU A 28 -9.94 -20.65 -9.50
N HIS A 29 -9.60 -19.36 -9.43
CA HIS A 29 -9.03 -18.72 -8.24
C HIS A 29 -10.16 -18.21 -7.35
N ARG A 30 -10.73 -19.11 -6.53
CA ARG A 30 -11.69 -18.70 -5.50
C ARG A 30 -10.97 -17.98 -4.37
N LEU A 31 -10.92 -16.65 -4.45
CA LEU A 31 -10.52 -15.85 -3.30
C LEU A 31 -11.51 -16.10 -2.15
N PRO A 32 -11.02 -16.23 -0.93
CA PRO A 32 -11.88 -16.46 0.21
C PRO A 32 -12.69 -15.19 0.48
N GLU A 33 -14.00 -15.37 0.67
CA GLU A 33 -14.96 -14.26 0.86
C GLU A 33 -14.45 -13.24 1.89
N PRO A 34 -14.61 -11.94 1.63
CA PRO A 34 -14.22 -10.94 2.61
C PRO A 34 -15.13 -11.03 3.84
N PRO A 35 -14.61 -10.69 5.03
CA PRO A 35 -15.38 -10.76 6.26
C PRO A 35 -16.58 -9.81 6.20
N SER A 36 -17.65 -10.14 6.93
CA SER A 36 -18.91 -9.36 6.88
C SER A 36 -18.71 -7.90 7.27
N TRP A 37 -17.81 -7.63 8.22
CA TRP A 37 -17.47 -6.27 8.66
C TRP A 37 -16.84 -5.44 7.53
N ALA A 38 -16.06 -6.06 6.64
CA ALA A 38 -15.46 -5.36 5.50
C ALA A 38 -16.48 -5.09 4.39
N LYS A 39 -17.43 -6.01 4.17
CA LYS A 39 -18.49 -5.86 3.15
C LYS A 39 -19.48 -4.74 3.44
N GLN A 40 -19.67 -4.42 4.72
CA GLN A 40 -20.72 -3.49 5.18
C GLN A 40 -20.15 -2.20 5.78
N GLY A 41 -18.87 -2.20 6.15
CA GLY A 41 -18.26 -1.10 6.90
C GLY A 41 -17.95 0.12 6.04
N VAL A 42 -17.95 1.28 6.68
CA VAL A 42 -17.42 2.52 6.08
C VAL A 42 -15.91 2.57 6.31
N LEU A 43 -15.16 2.57 5.21
CA LEU A 43 -13.70 2.70 5.22
C LEU A 43 -13.28 4.16 5.11
N TYR A 44 -12.34 4.56 5.95
CA TYR A 44 -11.75 5.89 6.00
C TYR A 44 -10.23 5.81 5.83
N GLU A 45 -9.71 6.32 4.73
CA GLU A 45 -8.27 6.48 4.52
C GLU A 45 -7.75 7.63 5.38
N LEU A 46 -6.70 7.37 6.16
CA LEU A 46 -6.15 8.30 7.13
C LEU A 46 -4.67 8.55 6.83
N TYR A 47 -4.38 9.73 6.29
CA TYR A 47 -3.02 10.21 6.15
C TYR A 47 -2.54 10.85 7.45
N LEU A 48 -1.89 10.08 8.32
CA LEU A 48 -1.51 10.49 9.69
C LEU A 48 -0.78 11.84 9.73
N ARG A 49 0.23 12.01 8.88
CA ARG A 49 1.06 13.22 8.81
C ARG A 49 0.25 14.50 8.58
N ALA A 50 -0.88 14.41 7.88
CA ALA A 50 -1.74 15.54 7.53
C ALA A 50 -3.05 15.58 8.35
N PHE A 51 -3.31 14.57 9.18
CA PHE A 51 -4.59 14.42 9.86
C PHE A 51 -4.74 15.36 11.06
N THR A 52 -3.64 15.62 11.78
CA THR A 52 -3.58 16.62 12.85
C THR A 52 -2.38 17.54 12.65
N GLU A 53 -2.30 18.61 13.43
CA GLU A 53 -1.15 19.53 13.37
C GLU A 53 0.16 18.83 13.78
N GLU A 54 0.10 17.93 14.75
CA GLU A 54 1.24 17.14 15.21
C GLU A 54 1.60 16.00 14.25
N GLY A 55 0.60 15.45 13.54
CA GLY A 55 0.81 14.36 12.58
C GLY A 55 1.24 13.03 13.20
N THR A 56 0.85 12.75 14.46
CA THR A 56 1.30 11.56 15.23
C THR A 56 0.17 10.60 15.55
N PHE A 57 0.51 9.35 15.91
CA PHE A 57 -0.47 8.36 16.38
C PHE A 57 -1.23 8.84 17.62
N ARG A 58 -0.54 9.45 18.58
CA ARG A 58 -1.15 10.00 19.81
C ARG A 58 -2.19 11.08 19.49
N ALA A 59 -1.86 11.98 18.58
CA ALA A 59 -2.82 13.01 18.16
C ALA A 59 -4.01 12.42 17.39
N ALA A 60 -3.80 11.35 16.61
CA ALA A 60 -4.87 10.65 15.91
C ALA A 60 -5.84 9.94 16.87
N ILE A 61 -5.34 9.37 17.99
CA ILE A 61 -6.17 8.74 19.04
C ILE A 61 -7.25 9.70 19.54
N GLU A 62 -6.89 10.96 19.79
CA GLU A 62 -7.81 12.01 20.28
C GLU A 62 -8.97 12.32 19.30
N LYS A 63 -8.89 11.84 18.04
CA LYS A 63 -9.94 12.02 17.03
C LYS A 63 -10.77 10.77 16.79
N LEU A 64 -10.45 9.63 17.40
CA LEU A 64 -11.15 8.37 17.12
C LEU A 64 -12.65 8.43 17.50
N ASP A 65 -13.02 9.15 18.57
CA ASP A 65 -14.43 9.35 18.93
C ASP A 65 -15.19 10.12 17.85
N HIS A 66 -14.52 11.09 17.22
CA HIS A 66 -15.09 11.84 16.12
C HIS A 66 -15.30 10.94 14.89
N LEU A 67 -14.30 10.15 14.52
CA LEU A 67 -14.39 9.19 13.41
C LEU A 67 -15.51 8.16 13.65
N LYS A 68 -15.61 7.62 14.88
CA LYS A 68 -16.68 6.69 15.21
C LYS A 68 -18.06 7.34 15.10
N LYS A 69 -18.21 8.58 15.57
CA LYS A 69 -19.47 9.34 15.43
C LYS A 69 -19.83 9.63 13.97
N LEU A 70 -18.84 9.78 13.09
CA LEU A 70 -19.04 9.93 11.65
C LEU A 70 -19.57 8.63 10.99
N GLY A 71 -19.45 7.50 11.68
CA GLY A 71 -19.86 6.18 11.19
C GLY A 71 -18.71 5.39 10.56
N VAL A 72 -17.45 5.78 10.82
CA VAL A 72 -16.30 4.99 10.38
C VAL A 72 -16.27 3.65 11.10
N ASP A 73 -16.10 2.58 10.33
CA ASP A 73 -15.94 1.22 10.84
C ASP A 73 -14.53 0.69 10.61
N ILE A 74 -13.85 1.16 9.56
CA ILE A 74 -12.52 0.68 9.15
C ILE A 74 -11.63 1.89 8.90
N ILE A 75 -10.49 1.97 9.57
CA ILE A 75 -9.46 2.97 9.30
C ILE A 75 -8.38 2.30 8.46
N TRP A 76 -8.16 2.81 7.25
CA TRP A 76 -6.99 2.46 6.44
C TRP A 76 -5.91 3.50 6.71
N LEU A 77 -4.83 3.10 7.36
CA LEU A 77 -3.66 3.95 7.54
C LEU A 77 -2.81 3.90 6.28
N MET A 78 -2.51 5.07 5.70
CA MET A 78 -1.42 5.22 4.73
C MET A 78 -0.09 4.70 5.32
N PRO A 79 0.96 4.43 4.51
CA PRO A 79 2.19 3.82 4.99
C PRO A 79 2.79 4.54 6.20
N ILE A 80 3.17 3.77 7.23
CA ILE A 80 3.66 4.28 8.52
C ILE A 80 5.17 4.09 8.71
N TYR A 81 5.88 3.68 7.66
CA TYR A 81 7.28 3.26 7.71
C TYR A 81 8.24 4.44 7.54
N PRO A 82 9.51 4.33 7.99
CA PRO A 82 10.54 5.30 7.64
C PRO A 82 10.65 5.46 6.12
N ILE A 83 10.86 6.69 5.68
CA ILE A 83 10.88 7.07 4.27
C ILE A 83 12.32 7.25 3.81
N GLY A 84 12.61 6.80 2.59
CA GLY A 84 13.91 6.96 1.94
C GLY A 84 14.41 8.39 1.88
N GLU A 85 15.73 8.57 1.89
CA GLU A 85 16.38 9.88 1.76
C GLU A 85 16.93 10.08 0.34
N GLU A 86 17.45 9.02 -0.27
CA GLU A 86 18.03 9.08 -1.62
C GLU A 86 16.94 9.16 -2.70
N GLY A 87 17.05 10.15 -3.59
CA GLY A 87 16.04 10.40 -4.63
C GLY A 87 14.71 10.94 -4.10
N ARG A 88 14.62 11.25 -2.79
CA ARG A 88 13.40 11.69 -2.10
C ARG A 88 12.66 12.78 -2.86
N LYS A 89 11.37 12.55 -3.13
CA LYS A 89 10.47 13.55 -3.71
C LYS A 89 9.93 14.51 -2.65
N GLY A 90 10.22 15.80 -2.84
CA GLY A 90 9.83 16.85 -1.91
C GLY A 90 10.56 16.80 -0.57
N ARG A 91 10.16 17.65 0.38
CA ARG A 91 10.87 17.80 1.66
C ARG A 91 10.75 16.56 2.56
N LEU A 92 9.56 15.97 2.61
CA LEU A 92 9.22 14.90 3.56
C LEU A 92 9.21 13.50 2.93
N GLY A 93 9.29 13.41 1.60
CA GLY A 93 9.20 12.14 0.87
C GLY A 93 7.79 11.57 0.79
N SER A 94 7.60 10.70 -0.19
CA SER A 94 6.40 9.87 -0.33
C SER A 94 6.40 8.80 0.78
N PRO A 95 5.27 8.58 1.50
CA PRO A 95 5.14 7.43 2.42
C PRO A 95 5.39 6.08 1.74
N TYR A 96 5.22 6.00 0.42
CA TYR A 96 5.40 4.78 -0.37
C TYR A 96 6.87 4.47 -0.69
N ALA A 97 7.79 5.41 -0.49
CA ALA A 97 9.22 5.15 -0.60
C ALA A 97 9.78 4.56 0.72
N VAL A 98 9.44 3.31 0.99
CA VAL A 98 9.72 2.65 2.28
C VAL A 98 11.20 2.29 2.44
N LYS A 99 11.83 2.76 3.52
CA LYS A 99 13.23 2.47 3.90
C LYS A 99 13.37 1.28 4.85
N ASN A 100 12.32 0.94 5.60
CA ASN A 100 12.28 -0.24 6.46
C ASN A 100 10.84 -0.69 6.73
N PHE A 101 10.47 -1.87 6.21
CA PHE A 101 9.12 -2.43 6.32
C PHE A 101 8.69 -2.92 7.71
N ARG A 102 9.61 -2.97 8.69
CA ARG A 102 9.35 -3.46 10.06
C ARG A 102 9.63 -2.44 11.14
N SER A 103 9.71 -1.16 10.80
CA SER A 103 9.82 -0.12 11.79
C SER A 103 8.81 0.99 11.54
N ILE A 104 8.53 1.72 12.60
CA ILE A 104 7.69 2.90 12.59
C ILE A 104 8.50 4.11 12.15
N ASN A 105 7.91 4.96 11.32
CA ASN A 105 8.45 6.27 11.01
C ASN A 105 8.52 7.10 12.30
N PRO A 106 9.71 7.53 12.74
CA PRO A 106 9.86 8.29 13.98
C PRO A 106 9.12 9.64 13.98
N GLU A 107 8.74 10.17 12.81
CA GLU A 107 7.88 11.36 12.72
C GLU A 107 6.45 11.10 13.24
N LEU A 108 5.98 9.85 13.19
CA LEU A 108 4.62 9.47 13.58
C LEU A 108 4.50 9.03 15.05
N GLY A 109 5.62 8.61 15.65
CA GLY A 109 5.72 8.08 17.00
C GLY A 109 6.64 6.86 17.08
N ASN A 110 6.35 5.96 18.02
CA ASN A 110 7.07 4.69 18.18
C ASN A 110 6.11 3.48 18.19
N GLU A 111 6.64 2.27 18.37
CA GLU A 111 5.84 1.04 18.41
C GLU A 111 4.81 0.99 19.56
N GLU A 112 5.12 1.58 20.71
CA GLU A 112 4.17 1.68 21.84
C GLU A 112 3.00 2.61 21.49
N ASP A 113 3.28 3.73 20.83
CA ASP A 113 2.25 4.65 20.35
C ASP A 113 1.37 3.99 19.28
N PHE A 114 1.97 3.21 18.38
CA PHE A 114 1.23 2.47 17.37
C PHE A 114 0.35 1.39 17.98
N ARG A 115 0.87 0.60 18.94
CA ARG A 115 0.10 -0.39 19.68
C ARG A 115 -1.09 0.25 20.39
N LEU A 116 -0.88 1.39 21.05
CA LEU A 116 -1.97 2.11 21.69
C LEU A 116 -3.02 2.59 20.68
N LEU A 117 -2.60 3.05 19.50
CA LEU A 117 -3.54 3.43 18.46
C LEU A 117 -4.42 2.23 18.06
N ILE A 118 -3.83 1.05 17.84
CA ILE A 118 -4.59 -0.16 17.51
C ILE A 118 -5.59 -0.50 18.62
N ASP A 119 -5.12 -0.53 19.88
CA ASP A 119 -5.97 -0.81 21.04
C ASP A 119 -7.16 0.16 21.14
N GLU A 120 -6.92 1.46 20.92
CA GLU A 120 -7.95 2.50 20.98
C GLU A 120 -8.94 2.43 19.81
N ILE A 121 -8.50 2.02 18.62
CA ILE A 121 -9.38 1.73 17.49
C ILE A 121 -10.29 0.54 17.83
N HIS A 122 -9.72 -0.54 18.35
CA HIS A 122 -10.48 -1.75 18.69
C HIS A 122 -11.45 -1.55 19.85
N LYS A 123 -11.10 -0.76 20.87
CA LYS A 123 -12.01 -0.36 21.96
C LYS A 123 -13.30 0.29 21.46
N ARG A 124 -13.25 0.92 20.28
CA ARG A 124 -14.38 1.58 19.62
C ARG A 124 -15.09 0.67 18.61
N GLN A 125 -14.75 -0.62 18.60
CA GLN A 125 -15.28 -1.60 17.65
C GLN A 125 -15.06 -1.17 16.19
N MET A 126 -13.95 -0.48 15.93
CA MET A 126 -13.46 -0.21 14.58
C MET A 126 -12.34 -1.19 14.23
N LYS A 127 -12.04 -1.29 12.94
CA LYS A 127 -11.00 -2.15 12.36
C LYS A 127 -9.91 -1.29 11.77
N VAL A 128 -8.70 -1.84 11.64
CA VAL A 128 -7.55 -1.13 11.06
C VAL A 128 -6.89 -1.92 9.94
N LEU A 129 -6.71 -1.27 8.79
CA LEU A 129 -5.89 -1.76 7.70
C LEU A 129 -4.59 -0.96 7.65
N LEU A 130 -3.48 -1.67 7.47
CA LEU A 130 -2.20 -1.05 7.21
C LEU A 130 -1.92 -1.02 5.70
N ASP A 131 -1.37 0.07 5.18
CA ASP A 131 -0.84 0.06 3.82
C ASP A 131 0.45 -0.76 3.74
N ILE A 132 0.49 -1.74 2.84
CA ILE A 132 1.70 -2.47 2.50
C ILE A 132 2.13 -2.09 1.10
N VAL A 133 3.43 -1.86 0.92
CA VAL A 133 4.06 -1.46 -0.35
C VAL A 133 4.98 -2.60 -0.82
N PRO A 134 4.42 -3.68 -1.37
CA PRO A 134 5.17 -4.91 -1.63
C PRO A 134 5.96 -4.88 -2.94
N ASN A 135 5.70 -3.92 -3.83
CA ASN A 135 6.31 -3.86 -5.15
C ASN A 135 7.75 -3.35 -5.15
N HIS A 136 8.06 -2.36 -4.31
CA HIS A 136 9.29 -1.61 -4.38
C HIS A 136 9.76 -1.15 -3.00
N ALA A 137 11.03 -0.76 -2.89
CA ALA A 137 11.61 -0.14 -1.71
C ALA A 137 12.34 1.15 -2.07
N ALA A 138 12.59 2.01 -1.09
CA ALA A 138 13.38 3.23 -1.28
C ALA A 138 14.78 2.93 -1.86
N ASN A 139 15.33 3.90 -2.60
CA ASN A 139 16.68 3.79 -3.17
C ASN A 139 17.78 3.50 -2.12
N ASP A 140 17.61 3.98 -0.88
CA ASP A 140 18.52 3.77 0.24
C ASP A 140 18.02 2.69 1.22
N HIS A 141 17.15 1.77 0.78
CA HIS A 141 16.77 0.62 1.58
C HIS A 141 17.98 -0.31 1.79
N PRO A 142 18.28 -0.79 3.02
CA PRO A 142 19.47 -1.61 3.29
C PRO A 142 19.59 -2.92 2.50
N LEU A 143 18.50 -3.35 1.85
CA LEU A 143 18.48 -4.54 1.01
C LEU A 143 19.11 -4.29 -0.35
N ILE A 144 19.14 -3.04 -0.82
CA ILE A 144 19.78 -2.69 -2.10
C ILE A 144 21.26 -3.12 -2.08
N ASP A 145 21.96 -2.86 -0.98
CA ASP A 145 23.36 -3.26 -0.82
C ASP A 145 23.51 -4.73 -0.37
N ALA A 146 22.66 -5.19 0.56
CA ALA A 146 22.81 -6.52 1.14
C ALA A 146 22.36 -7.66 0.21
N HIS A 147 21.37 -7.37 -0.64
CA HIS A 147 20.69 -8.33 -1.50
C HIS A 147 20.28 -7.69 -2.84
N PRO A 148 21.23 -7.17 -3.63
CA PRO A 148 20.94 -6.53 -4.92
C PRO A 148 20.16 -7.45 -5.87
N GLU A 149 20.35 -8.77 -5.76
CA GLU A 149 19.65 -9.79 -6.55
C GLU A 149 18.14 -9.93 -6.22
N TRP A 150 17.65 -9.19 -5.23
CA TRP A 150 16.22 -9.12 -4.89
C TRP A 150 15.49 -8.04 -5.69
N PHE A 151 16.21 -7.17 -6.40
CA PHE A 151 15.70 -6.00 -7.11
C PHE A 151 15.84 -6.16 -8.63
N MET A 152 14.97 -5.49 -9.38
CA MET A 152 14.99 -5.53 -10.84
C MET A 152 16.26 -4.88 -11.36
N GLN A 153 16.94 -5.59 -12.26
CA GLN A 153 18.19 -5.17 -12.89
C GLN A 153 18.13 -5.42 -14.39
N ASP A 154 18.80 -4.56 -15.17
CA ASP A 154 19.06 -4.82 -16.59
C ASP A 154 20.20 -5.84 -16.77
N GLU A 155 20.57 -6.12 -18.04
CA GLU A 155 21.64 -7.07 -18.38
C GLU A 155 23.03 -6.63 -17.88
N ASP A 156 23.23 -5.33 -17.66
CA ASP A 156 24.47 -4.74 -17.16
C ASP A 156 24.50 -4.67 -15.62
N GLY A 157 23.42 -5.07 -14.95
CA GLY A 157 23.27 -5.06 -13.49
C GLY A 157 22.83 -3.72 -12.92
N ASN A 158 22.40 -2.76 -13.75
CA ASN A 158 21.86 -1.49 -13.27
C ASN A 158 20.42 -1.70 -12.78
N PHE A 159 20.07 -1.07 -11.66
CA PHE A 159 18.70 -1.11 -11.15
C PHE A 159 17.72 -0.42 -12.10
N ILE A 160 16.62 -1.10 -12.39
CA ILE A 160 15.55 -0.60 -13.26
C ILE A 160 14.23 -0.45 -12.49
N ARG A 161 13.31 0.30 -13.10
CA ARG A 161 11.96 0.55 -12.61
C ARG A 161 10.98 0.26 -13.74
N VAL A 162 9.83 -0.31 -13.40
CA VAL A 162 8.73 -0.49 -14.34
C VAL A 162 8.08 0.86 -14.66
N GLU A 163 7.91 1.71 -13.65
CA GLU A 163 7.43 3.09 -13.81
C GLU A 163 8.61 4.07 -13.72
N GLU A 164 8.90 4.76 -14.82
CA GLU A 164 10.07 5.64 -14.95
C GLU A 164 9.99 6.84 -14.00
N ASP A 165 8.78 7.34 -13.72
CA ASP A 165 8.59 8.49 -12.83
C ASP A 165 8.79 8.13 -11.35
N TRP A 166 8.91 6.85 -10.97
CA TRP A 166 9.12 6.39 -9.59
C TRP A 166 10.60 6.47 -9.16
N THR A 167 11.20 7.64 -9.35
CA THR A 167 12.63 7.89 -9.16
C THR A 167 13.16 7.73 -7.72
N ASP A 168 12.28 7.65 -6.71
CA ASP A 168 12.59 7.50 -5.29
C ASP A 168 12.61 6.04 -4.79
N VAL A 169 12.29 5.07 -5.66
CA VAL A 169 12.17 3.64 -5.31
C VAL A 169 12.79 2.72 -6.35
N ILE A 170 13.02 1.46 -6.01
CA ILE A 170 13.49 0.38 -6.90
C ILE A 170 12.60 -0.84 -6.70
N ASP A 171 12.18 -1.46 -7.81
CA ASP A 171 11.24 -2.57 -7.82
C ASP A 171 11.88 -3.89 -7.41
N PHE A 172 11.14 -4.71 -6.65
CA PHE A 172 11.49 -6.09 -6.34
C PHE A 172 11.21 -7.01 -7.53
N THR A 173 12.01 -8.07 -7.69
CA THR A 173 11.85 -8.98 -8.84
C THR A 173 10.75 -10.03 -8.66
N TYR A 174 10.52 -10.48 -7.42
CA TYR A 174 9.70 -11.66 -7.08
C TYR A 174 10.15 -13.01 -7.66
N GLN A 175 11.29 -13.09 -8.35
CA GLN A 175 11.87 -14.39 -8.74
C GLN A 175 12.70 -15.03 -7.63
N ASN A 176 13.23 -14.26 -6.67
CA ASN A 176 14.06 -14.78 -5.58
C ASN A 176 13.19 -15.36 -4.43
N PRO A 177 13.29 -16.66 -4.09
CA PRO A 177 12.49 -17.25 -3.02
C PRO A 177 12.77 -16.68 -1.62
N GLN A 178 13.99 -16.21 -1.34
CA GLN A 178 14.34 -15.61 -0.05
C GLN A 178 13.71 -14.22 0.08
N MET A 179 13.69 -13.44 -1.01
CA MET A 179 12.97 -12.16 -1.05
C MET A 179 11.47 -12.37 -0.80
N ARG A 180 10.85 -13.34 -1.49
CA ARG A 180 9.42 -13.67 -1.27
C ARG A 180 9.16 -14.04 0.19
N ARG A 181 10.04 -14.83 0.79
CA ARG A 181 9.96 -15.15 2.22
C ARG A 181 10.10 -13.91 3.09
N TYR A 182 11.03 -13.02 2.79
CA TYR A 182 11.20 -11.75 3.51
C TYR A 182 9.92 -10.92 3.49
N MET A 183 9.31 -10.73 2.31
CA MET A 183 8.06 -9.98 2.17
C MET A 183 6.89 -10.64 2.90
N LYS A 184 6.77 -11.98 2.80
CA LYS A 184 5.77 -12.77 3.54
C LYS A 184 5.91 -12.58 5.05
N GLU A 185 7.13 -12.60 5.58
CA GLU A 185 7.38 -12.37 7.00
C GLU A 185 7.11 -10.91 7.42
N ASN A 186 7.25 -9.92 6.52
CA ASN A 186 6.83 -8.54 6.80
C ASN A 186 5.31 -8.45 6.99
N LEU A 187 4.53 -9.12 6.14
CA LEU A 187 3.08 -9.24 6.28
C LEU A 187 2.68 -9.99 7.56
N PHE A 188 3.43 -11.00 7.97
CA PHE A 188 3.11 -11.71 9.21
C PHE A 188 3.44 -10.90 10.47
N TYR A 189 4.52 -10.12 10.43
CA TYR A 189 5.00 -9.33 11.56
C TYR A 189 3.90 -8.41 12.09
N TRP A 190 3.28 -7.57 11.25
CA TRP A 190 2.31 -6.59 11.76
C TRP A 190 1.02 -7.21 12.30
N VAL A 191 0.56 -8.30 11.70
CA VAL A 191 -0.61 -9.05 12.21
C VAL A 191 -0.30 -9.70 13.56
N ARG A 192 0.86 -10.34 13.70
CA ARG A 192 1.24 -11.04 14.94
C ARG A 192 1.58 -10.07 16.07
N GLU A 193 2.33 -9.02 15.76
CA GLU A 193 2.89 -8.13 16.78
C GLU A 193 1.94 -7.01 17.17
N PHE A 194 1.08 -6.53 16.26
CA PHE A 194 0.23 -5.36 16.49
C PHE A 194 -1.26 -5.62 16.31
N ASP A 195 -1.67 -6.85 15.97
CA ASP A 195 -3.08 -7.25 15.82
C ASP A 195 -3.89 -6.39 14.82
N ILE A 196 -3.25 -5.90 13.75
CA ILE A 196 -3.98 -5.23 12.67
C ILE A 196 -5.04 -6.17 12.05
N ASP A 197 -6.07 -5.62 11.44
CA ASP A 197 -7.20 -6.40 10.90
C ASP A 197 -7.07 -6.70 9.41
N GLY A 198 -6.01 -6.18 8.77
CA GLY A 198 -5.80 -6.39 7.36
C GLY A 198 -4.83 -5.41 6.71
N TYR A 199 -4.81 -5.47 5.39
CA TYR A 199 -3.97 -4.60 4.56
C TYR A 199 -4.75 -3.97 3.43
N ARG A 200 -4.33 -2.77 3.06
CA ARG A 200 -4.45 -2.30 1.68
C ARG A 200 -3.11 -2.57 1.00
N CYS A 201 -3.13 -3.19 -0.18
CA CYS A 201 -1.96 -3.60 -0.92
C CYS A 201 -1.74 -2.65 -2.10
N ASP A 202 -0.68 -1.85 -2.03
CA ASP A 202 -0.25 -0.91 -3.07
C ASP A 202 0.14 -1.63 -4.36
N VAL A 203 -0.37 -1.13 -5.50
CA VAL A 203 -0.15 -1.68 -6.86
C VAL A 203 -0.05 -3.20 -6.89
N ALA A 204 -1.04 -3.87 -6.29
CA ALA A 204 -0.99 -5.29 -5.99
C ALA A 204 -0.76 -6.17 -7.24
N GLY A 205 -1.19 -5.71 -8.42
CA GLY A 205 -0.98 -6.44 -9.68
C GLY A 205 0.42 -6.34 -10.29
N MET A 206 1.31 -5.51 -9.74
CA MET A 206 2.75 -5.62 -10.04
C MET A 206 3.44 -6.71 -9.21
N VAL A 207 2.75 -7.28 -8.22
CA VAL A 207 3.21 -8.45 -7.47
C VAL A 207 2.58 -9.72 -8.06
N PRO A 208 3.36 -10.79 -8.32
CA PRO A 208 2.84 -12.01 -8.92
C PRO A 208 1.67 -12.64 -8.14
N HIS A 209 0.63 -13.07 -8.87
CA HIS A 209 -0.55 -13.70 -8.28
C HIS A 209 -0.22 -14.93 -7.42
N ASP A 210 0.80 -15.71 -7.79
CA ASP A 210 1.22 -16.90 -7.04
C ASP A 210 1.80 -16.56 -5.66
N PHE A 211 2.35 -15.35 -5.47
CA PHE A 211 2.75 -14.85 -4.16
C PHE A 211 1.52 -14.58 -3.29
N TRP A 212 0.52 -13.91 -3.85
CA TRP A 212 -0.74 -13.64 -3.16
C TRP A 212 -1.47 -14.94 -2.80
N ALA A 213 -1.54 -15.90 -3.73
CA ALA A 213 -2.15 -17.20 -3.51
C ALA A 213 -1.49 -18.01 -2.37
N ASP A 214 -0.19 -17.81 -2.11
CA ASP A 214 0.52 -18.42 -0.99
C ASP A 214 0.33 -17.65 0.34
N VAL A 215 0.35 -16.31 0.31
CA VAL A 215 0.33 -15.51 1.56
C VAL A 215 -1.07 -15.33 2.13
N ILE A 216 -2.11 -15.19 1.30
CA ILE A 216 -3.49 -14.97 1.74
C ILE A 216 -3.98 -16.08 2.69
N PRO A 217 -3.93 -17.37 2.34
CA PRO A 217 -4.38 -18.42 3.25
C PRO A 217 -3.55 -18.46 4.53
N ALA A 218 -2.22 -18.26 4.45
CA ALA A 218 -1.34 -18.26 5.61
C ALA A 218 -1.59 -17.08 6.57
N LEU A 219 -1.95 -15.90 6.05
CA LEU A 219 -2.41 -14.78 6.89
C LEU A 219 -3.71 -15.12 7.60
N ARG A 220 -4.65 -15.79 6.92
CA ARG A 220 -5.93 -16.20 7.51
C ARG A 220 -5.81 -17.35 8.52
N GLU A 221 -4.75 -18.14 8.47
CA GLU A 221 -4.42 -19.06 9.57
C GLU A 221 -4.05 -18.32 10.86
N ILE A 222 -3.40 -17.15 10.74
CA ILE A 222 -3.06 -16.30 11.90
C ILE A 222 -4.30 -15.54 12.38
N LYS A 223 -5.05 -14.93 11.46
CA LYS A 223 -6.24 -14.13 11.75
C LYS A 223 -7.36 -14.46 10.76
N PRO A 224 -8.30 -15.36 11.10
CA PRO A 224 -9.31 -15.87 10.17
C PRO A 224 -10.22 -14.82 9.52
N ASP A 225 -10.46 -13.70 10.20
CA ASP A 225 -11.26 -12.59 9.71
C ASP A 225 -10.43 -11.47 9.06
N LEU A 226 -9.16 -11.72 8.74
CA LEU A 226 -8.28 -10.74 8.10
C LEU A 226 -8.79 -10.33 6.71
N PHE A 227 -8.80 -9.01 6.46
CA PHE A 227 -9.22 -8.42 5.19
C PHE A 227 -8.01 -7.94 4.36
N LEU A 228 -8.09 -8.10 3.05
CA LEU A 228 -7.09 -7.59 2.11
C LEU A 228 -7.83 -6.81 1.02
N LEU A 229 -7.37 -5.58 0.79
CA LEU A 229 -7.88 -4.67 -0.23
C LEU A 229 -6.77 -4.40 -1.24
N ALA A 230 -6.93 -4.84 -2.48
CA ALA A 230 -5.95 -4.57 -3.54
C ALA A 230 -6.21 -3.20 -4.20
N GLU A 231 -5.16 -2.41 -4.42
CA GLU A 231 -5.17 -1.40 -5.47
C GLU A 231 -4.83 -2.09 -6.80
N TRP A 232 -5.84 -2.69 -7.41
CA TRP A 232 -5.75 -3.28 -8.75
C TRP A 232 -7.14 -3.58 -9.32
N GLU A 233 -7.21 -3.91 -10.62
CA GLU A 233 -8.47 -4.23 -11.30
C GLU A 233 -8.61 -5.72 -11.65
N ASP A 234 -7.52 -6.48 -11.72
CA ASP A 234 -7.60 -7.93 -11.93
C ASP A 234 -8.26 -8.62 -10.71
N PRO A 235 -9.03 -9.70 -10.94
CA PRO A 235 -9.75 -10.44 -9.89
C PRO A 235 -8.89 -11.00 -8.75
#